data_AF-A0A2T6ZY42-F1
#
_entry.id   AF-A0A2T6ZY42-F1
#
_cell.length_a   1.000
_cell.length_b   1.000
_cell.length_c   1.000
_cell.angle_alpha   90.00
_cell.angle_beta   90.00
_cell.angle_gamma   90.00
#
_symmetry.space_group_name_H-M   'P 1'
#
loop_
_entity.id
_entity.type
_entity.pdbx_description
1 polymer ?
#
loop_
_entity_poly.entity_id
_entity_poly.type
_entity_poly.pdbx_seq_one_letter_code
_entity_poly.pdbx_strand_id
1 'polypeptide(L)'
;MRSTSQPANRAGGRDTFIYDSNHRDTLLGGLWVAEGTTNANLYCMVDIICIFTDTFDIQDNNEQLVGRDEKHLQPGNYFIVTNGSITLTEETPLLRALSLHSGSRIASFRDAVRERDCRCVVTGLRVEQPEVWGWDFFQVAHIFPLAYEDHWNKSNYSRWITVPPANESDGSIHSVQNGMLLTPNMHALFDAYIISINPDDNYKIVGFAPASTYENVAGRHLDQTLLNNPLRPTDQLLRWHYRQAVLVNVKGLGEPYMENDFPPGSDIMTGIMDGPKAGERMEFELFSRFNAMGPSA
;
A
#
# COMPACT_ATOMS: atom_id res chain seq x y z
N MET A 1 -34.50 -4.33 1.79
CA MET A 1 -33.18 -3.69 1.64
C MET A 1 -32.30 -4.17 2.77
N ARG A 2 -31.26 -4.98 2.48
CA ARG A 2 -30.24 -5.24 3.50
C ARG A 2 -29.42 -3.97 3.60
N SER A 3 -29.55 -3.26 4.72
CA SER A 3 -28.50 -2.34 5.16
C SER A 3 -27.24 -3.18 5.31
N THR A 4 -26.33 -3.06 4.36
CA THR A 4 -25.00 -3.66 4.48
C THR A 4 -24.11 -2.55 4.99
N SER A 5 -24.02 -2.44 6.31
CA SER A 5 -22.98 -1.64 6.94
C SER A 5 -21.62 -2.16 6.45
N GLN A 6 -20.75 -1.25 6.00
CA GLN A 6 -19.38 -1.58 5.66
C GLN A 6 -18.73 -2.36 6.83
N PRO A 7 -17.94 -3.42 6.56
CA PRO A 7 -17.23 -4.12 7.62
C PRO A 7 -16.38 -3.14 8.44
N ALA A 8 -16.30 -3.36 9.76
CA ALA A 8 -15.54 -2.49 10.65
C ALA A 8 -14.03 -2.47 10.35
N ASN A 9 -13.51 -3.53 9.74
CA ASN A 9 -12.09 -3.71 9.40
C ASN A 9 -11.90 -4.64 8.19
N ARG A 10 -10.64 -4.83 7.77
CA ARG A 10 -10.32 -5.68 6.60
C ARG A 10 -10.70 -7.14 6.78
N ALA A 11 -10.87 -7.65 8.01
CA ALA A 11 -11.21 -9.06 8.22
C ALA A 11 -12.52 -9.49 7.54
N GLY A 12 -13.50 -8.59 7.41
CA GLY A 12 -14.79 -8.90 6.81
C GLY A 12 -14.74 -9.29 5.32
N GLY A 13 -13.64 -8.99 4.62
CA GLY A 13 -13.46 -9.32 3.20
C GLY A 13 -12.47 -10.46 2.91
N ARG A 14 -11.91 -11.09 3.95
CA ARG A 14 -10.88 -12.14 3.81
C ARG A 14 -11.50 -13.50 3.52
N ASP A 15 -10.77 -14.31 2.77
CA ASP A 15 -11.09 -15.71 2.49
C ASP A 15 -10.00 -16.68 3.00
N THR A 16 -8.91 -16.13 3.54
CA THR A 16 -7.77 -16.86 4.07
C THR A 16 -7.41 -16.36 5.45
N PHE A 17 -7.18 -17.27 6.39
CA PHE A 17 -6.97 -16.96 7.80
C PHE A 17 -5.73 -17.68 8.33
N ILE A 18 -5.00 -17.01 9.21
CA ILE A 18 -3.71 -17.44 9.75
C ILE A 18 -3.83 -17.53 11.27
N TYR A 19 -3.52 -18.70 11.81
CA TYR A 19 -3.65 -19.02 13.24
C TYR A 19 -2.33 -19.55 13.83
N ASP A 20 -2.22 -19.50 15.15
CA ASP A 20 -1.20 -20.23 15.90
C ASP A 20 -1.59 -21.73 15.94
N SER A 21 -0.67 -22.64 15.58
CA SER A 21 -0.94 -24.08 15.65
C SER A 21 -1.17 -24.58 17.08
N ASN A 22 -0.53 -23.95 18.08
CA ASN A 22 -0.66 -24.30 19.50
C ASN A 22 -1.97 -23.77 20.10
N HIS A 23 -2.53 -22.71 19.51
CA HIS A 23 -3.77 -22.08 19.93
C HIS A 23 -4.63 -21.79 18.70
N ARG A 24 -5.27 -22.83 18.15
CA ARG A 24 -5.98 -22.77 16.85
C ARG A 24 -7.15 -21.76 16.78
N ASP A 25 -7.60 -21.23 17.91
CA ASP A 25 -8.61 -20.16 17.98
C ASP A 25 -8.00 -18.75 17.96
N THR A 26 -6.67 -18.63 18.02
CA THR A 26 -5.96 -17.35 18.04
C THR A 26 -5.70 -16.90 16.61
N LEU A 27 -6.55 -16.01 16.11
CA LEU A 27 -6.36 -15.37 14.81
C LEU A 27 -5.17 -14.40 14.87
N LEU A 28 -4.14 -14.67 14.08
CA LEU A 28 -2.96 -13.83 13.94
C LEU A 28 -3.09 -12.88 12.75
N GLY A 29 -3.84 -13.29 11.73
CA GLY A 29 -4.02 -12.50 10.53
C GLY A 29 -4.84 -13.21 9.48
N GLY A 30 -4.89 -12.64 8.29
CA GLY A 30 -5.52 -13.25 7.15
C GLY A 30 -5.57 -12.31 5.96
N LEU A 31 -5.94 -12.79 4.80
CA LEU A 31 -5.95 -12.01 3.57
C LEU A 31 -7.11 -12.42 2.67
N TRP A 32 -7.40 -11.55 1.71
CA TRP A 32 -8.15 -11.94 0.53
C TRP A 32 -7.14 -12.39 -0.53
N VAL A 33 -7.28 -13.61 -1.05
CA VAL A 33 -6.31 -14.19 -1.97
C VAL A 33 -6.57 -13.69 -3.39
N ALA A 34 -5.72 -12.77 -3.83
CA ALA A 34 -5.72 -12.28 -5.19
C ALA A 34 -5.04 -13.26 -6.17
N GLU A 35 -5.36 -13.13 -7.45
CA GLU A 35 -4.59 -13.77 -8.53
C GLU A 35 -3.09 -13.46 -8.38
N GLY A 36 -2.26 -14.48 -8.60
CA GLY A 36 -0.81 -14.40 -8.44
C GLY A 36 -0.29 -14.42 -7.01
N THR A 37 -1.15 -14.49 -5.98
CA THR A 37 -0.71 -14.75 -4.61
C THR A 37 -0.24 -16.21 -4.48
N THR A 38 0.99 -16.40 -4.01
CA THR A 38 1.62 -17.72 -3.89
C THR A 38 1.87 -18.12 -2.43
N ASN A 39 2.19 -19.40 -2.20
CA ASN A 39 2.59 -19.87 -0.88
C ASN A 39 3.81 -19.10 -0.36
N ALA A 40 4.82 -18.86 -1.21
CA ALA A 40 5.97 -18.04 -0.85
C ALA A 40 5.57 -16.62 -0.38
N ASN A 41 4.53 -16.01 -0.97
CA ASN A 41 4.01 -14.74 -0.48
C ASN A 41 3.39 -14.86 0.91
N LEU A 42 2.66 -15.93 1.20
CA LEU A 42 2.11 -16.15 2.54
C LEU A 42 3.22 -16.17 3.60
N TYR A 43 4.32 -16.90 3.35
CA TYR A 43 5.49 -16.90 4.23
C TYR A 43 6.06 -15.50 4.42
N CYS A 44 6.26 -14.73 3.34
CA CYS A 44 6.76 -13.36 3.42
C CYS A 44 5.82 -12.43 4.21
N MET A 45 4.51 -12.60 4.07
CA MET A 45 3.53 -11.81 4.81
C MET A 45 3.54 -12.17 6.30
N VAL A 46 3.67 -13.46 6.63
CA VAL A 46 3.82 -13.94 8.01
C VAL A 46 5.09 -13.40 8.66
N ASP A 47 6.22 -13.41 7.95
CA ASP A 47 7.49 -12.78 8.37
C ASP A 47 7.33 -11.27 8.67
N ILE A 48 6.38 -10.59 8.02
CA ILE A 48 6.11 -9.16 8.27
C ILE A 48 5.28 -8.95 9.53
N ILE A 49 4.23 -9.75 9.73
CA ILE A 49 3.24 -9.52 10.79
C ILE A 49 3.58 -10.18 12.13
N CYS A 50 4.47 -11.16 12.14
CA CYS A 50 4.84 -11.94 13.31
C CYS A 50 6.33 -11.80 13.64
N ILE A 51 6.64 -11.92 14.93
CA ILE A 51 8.00 -12.04 15.48
C ILE A 51 8.10 -13.45 16.05
N PHE A 52 9.19 -14.13 15.68
CA PHE A 52 9.46 -15.51 16.08
C PHE A 52 10.74 -15.61 16.87
N THR A 53 10.77 -16.50 17.87
CA THR A 53 12.01 -16.85 18.58
C THR A 53 12.76 -18.02 17.95
N ASP A 54 12.19 -18.66 16.93
CA ASP A 54 12.76 -19.77 16.18
C ASP A 54 12.22 -19.74 14.73
N THR A 55 12.65 -20.65 13.87
CA THR A 55 12.07 -20.82 12.54
C THR A 55 10.60 -21.27 12.61
N PHE A 56 9.83 -21.00 11.56
CA PHE A 56 8.46 -21.44 11.44
C PHE A 56 8.19 -22.09 10.08
N ASP A 57 7.18 -22.96 10.08
CA ASP A 57 6.55 -23.55 8.91
C ASP A 57 5.06 -23.21 8.92
N ILE A 58 4.39 -23.41 7.78
CA ILE A 58 2.96 -23.22 7.64
C ILE A 58 2.31 -24.55 7.24
N GLN A 59 1.23 -24.91 7.93
CA GLN A 59 0.36 -26.03 7.57
C GLN A 59 -0.99 -25.54 7.08
N ASP A 60 -1.62 -26.31 6.20
CA ASP A 60 -3.02 -26.08 5.79
C ASP A 60 -4.01 -26.68 6.81
N ASN A 61 -5.30 -26.57 6.50
CA ASN A 61 -6.38 -27.10 7.35
C ASN A 61 -6.38 -28.64 7.48
N ASN A 62 -5.61 -29.36 6.65
CA ASN A 62 -5.43 -30.80 6.72
C ASN A 62 -4.10 -31.17 7.38
N GLU A 63 -3.43 -30.21 8.04
CA GLU A 63 -2.13 -30.38 8.69
C GLU A 63 -1.00 -30.75 7.71
N GLN A 64 -1.21 -30.48 6.42
CA GLN A 64 -0.19 -30.69 5.41
C GLN A 64 0.75 -29.49 5.33
N LEU A 65 2.05 -29.77 5.26
CA LEU A 65 3.07 -28.74 5.09
C LEU A 65 2.84 -27.98 3.78
N VAL A 66 2.67 -26.67 3.89
CA VAL A 66 2.59 -25.74 2.77
C VAL A 66 4.01 -25.38 2.38
N GLY A 67 4.46 -25.83 1.21
CA GLY A 67 5.81 -25.51 0.73
C GLY A 67 6.00 -24.02 0.52
N ARG A 68 7.20 -23.50 0.80
CA ARG A 68 7.60 -22.14 0.40
C ARG A 68 7.91 -22.10 -1.10
N ASP A 69 6.87 -22.16 -1.91
CA ASP A 69 6.94 -22.29 -3.37
C ASP A 69 6.01 -21.31 -4.11
N GLU A 70 6.13 -21.27 -5.44
CA GLU A 70 5.34 -20.38 -6.31
C GLU A 70 3.97 -20.96 -6.67
N LYS A 71 3.48 -21.99 -5.97
CA LYS A 71 2.12 -22.47 -6.19
C LYS A 71 1.13 -21.42 -5.69
N HIS A 72 0.02 -21.32 -6.42
CA HIS A 72 -1.06 -20.42 -6.05
C HIS A 72 -1.62 -20.78 -4.68
N LEU A 73 -1.64 -19.80 -3.78
CA LEU A 73 -2.22 -19.94 -2.45
C LEU A 73 -3.72 -20.22 -2.58
N GLN A 74 -4.23 -21.20 -1.83
CA GLN A 74 -5.67 -21.50 -1.83
C GLN A 74 -6.38 -20.78 -0.68
N PRO A 75 -7.63 -20.33 -0.87
CA PRO A 75 -8.46 -19.88 0.25
C PRO A 75 -8.59 -20.94 1.34
N GLY A 76 -8.55 -20.54 2.61
CA GLY A 76 -8.70 -21.45 3.74
C GLY A 76 -7.95 -21.03 5.01
N ASN A 77 -7.89 -21.97 5.96
CA ASN A 77 -7.18 -21.76 7.22
C ASN A 77 -5.75 -22.32 7.12
N TYR A 78 -4.82 -21.53 7.62
CA TYR A 78 -3.41 -21.85 7.69
C TYR A 78 -2.91 -21.71 9.12
N PHE A 79 -2.03 -22.61 9.54
CA PHE A 79 -1.53 -22.71 10.91
C PHE A 79 -0.04 -22.55 10.91
N ILE A 80 0.46 -21.58 11.66
CA ILE A 80 1.90 -21.37 11.84
C ILE A 80 2.40 -22.35 12.88
N VAL A 81 3.39 -23.16 12.50
CA VAL A 81 4.04 -24.16 13.35
C VAL A 81 5.46 -23.71 13.65
N THR A 82 5.83 -23.64 14.92
CA THR A 82 7.19 -23.30 15.37
C THR A 82 7.49 -23.99 16.70
N ASN A 83 8.77 -24.27 16.96
CA ASN A 83 9.25 -24.73 18.27
C ASN A 83 9.43 -23.56 19.26
N GLY A 84 9.41 -22.32 18.76
CA GLY A 84 9.54 -21.11 19.55
C GLY A 84 8.19 -20.52 19.96
N SER A 85 8.21 -19.24 20.35
CA SER A 85 7.01 -18.43 20.53
C SER A 85 6.77 -17.56 19.30
N ILE A 86 5.49 -17.26 19.09
CA ILE A 86 5.00 -16.34 18.07
C ILE A 86 4.28 -15.18 18.75
N THR A 87 4.62 -13.95 18.36
CA THR A 87 3.89 -12.73 18.77
C THR A 87 3.65 -11.85 17.57
N LEU A 88 2.52 -11.15 17.52
CA LEU A 88 2.32 -10.14 16.49
C LEU A 88 3.31 -8.98 16.67
N THR A 89 3.71 -8.38 15.55
CA THR A 89 4.53 -7.17 15.58
C THR A 89 3.73 -5.98 16.12
N GLU A 90 4.37 -5.20 16.99
CA GLU A 90 3.88 -3.91 17.48
C GLU A 90 3.96 -2.81 16.41
N GLU A 91 4.53 -3.09 15.23
CA GLU A 91 4.63 -2.12 14.14
C GLU A 91 3.26 -1.69 13.62
N THR A 92 2.95 -0.41 13.74
CA THR A 92 1.72 0.19 13.24
C THR A 92 1.91 0.75 11.84
N PRO A 93 1.03 0.45 10.86
CA PRO A 93 1.12 1.07 9.55
C PRO A 93 0.79 2.57 9.65
N LEU A 94 1.43 3.38 8.80
CA LEU A 94 1.05 4.78 8.62
C LEU A 94 -0.34 4.84 7.99
N LEU A 95 -1.24 5.61 8.59
CA LEU A 95 -2.57 5.83 8.04
C LEU A 95 -2.43 6.55 6.70
N ARG A 96 -3.02 5.97 5.66
CA ARG A 96 -3.13 6.65 4.37
C ARG A 96 -4.57 6.60 3.92
N ALA A 97 -5.03 7.73 3.40
CA ALA A 97 -6.37 7.86 2.89
C ALA A 97 -6.39 8.73 1.64
N LEU A 98 -7.50 8.66 0.90
CA LEU A 98 -7.73 9.56 -0.22
C LEU A 98 -7.84 10.97 0.34
N SER A 99 -6.79 11.78 0.16
CA SER A 99 -6.81 13.15 0.61
C SER A 99 -7.92 13.90 -0.13
N LEU A 100 -8.82 14.52 0.63
CA LEU A 100 -9.99 15.23 0.11
C LEU A 100 -9.61 16.55 -0.59
N HIS A 101 -8.37 17.01 -0.39
CA HIS A 101 -7.85 18.26 -0.92
C HIS A 101 -6.40 18.08 -1.36
N SER A 102 -6.18 17.53 -2.55
CA SER A 102 -4.86 17.61 -3.16
C SER A 102 -4.61 19.05 -3.63
N GLY A 103 -3.90 19.86 -2.85
CA GLY A 103 -3.38 21.13 -3.37
C GLY A 103 -2.25 20.91 -4.38
N SER A 104 -1.68 22.01 -4.86
CA SER A 104 -0.75 21.96 -5.99
C SER A 104 0.55 21.30 -5.55
N ARG A 105 0.68 20.01 -5.84
CA ARG A 105 1.94 19.26 -5.73
C ARG A 105 3.05 20.06 -6.43
N ILE A 106 4.26 20.02 -5.87
CA ILE A 106 5.41 20.69 -6.45
C ILE A 106 5.54 20.30 -7.93
N ALA A 107 5.51 21.30 -8.80
CA ALA A 107 5.42 21.10 -10.25
C ALA A 107 6.63 20.31 -10.79
N SER A 108 7.83 20.59 -10.27
CA SER A 108 9.08 19.92 -10.62
C SER A 108 8.99 18.39 -10.43
N PHE A 109 8.53 17.94 -9.26
CA PHE A 109 8.31 16.54 -8.96
C PHE A 109 7.26 15.90 -9.87
N ARG A 110 6.11 16.57 -10.03
CA ARG A 110 5.02 16.08 -10.88
C ARG A 110 5.50 15.88 -12.31
N ASP A 111 6.20 16.87 -12.86
CA ASP A 111 6.61 16.88 -14.25
C ASP A 111 7.73 15.86 -14.50
N ALA A 112 8.67 15.70 -13.56
CA ALA A 112 9.71 14.67 -13.62
C ALA A 112 9.14 13.24 -13.62
N VAL A 113 8.13 12.96 -12.79
CA VAL A 113 7.47 11.63 -12.77
C VAL A 113 6.71 11.39 -14.07
N ARG A 114 5.99 12.41 -14.56
CA ARG A 114 5.25 12.35 -15.82
C ARG A 114 6.15 12.02 -17.01
N GLU A 115 7.27 12.73 -17.13
CA GLU A 115 8.27 12.52 -18.19
C GLU A 115 8.94 11.15 -18.10
N ARG A 116 9.23 10.67 -16.88
CA ARG A 116 9.83 9.35 -16.66
C ARG A 116 8.89 8.21 -17.08
N ASP A 117 7.63 8.27 -16.65
CA ASP A 117 6.72 7.13 -16.75
C ASP A 117 5.98 7.09 -18.09
N CYS A 118 5.40 8.21 -18.53
CA CYS A 118 4.57 8.32 -19.76
C CYS A 118 3.48 7.22 -19.90
N ARG A 119 3.14 6.53 -18.81
CA ARG A 119 2.10 5.51 -18.70
C ARG A 119 1.76 5.28 -17.24
N CYS A 120 0.60 4.69 -16.97
CA CYS A 120 0.31 4.18 -15.64
C CYS A 120 1.27 3.03 -15.31
N VAL A 121 2.04 3.16 -14.23
CA VAL A 121 3.03 2.15 -13.79
C VAL A 121 2.37 0.80 -13.51
N VAL A 122 1.16 0.80 -12.97
CA VAL A 122 0.44 -0.43 -12.59
C VAL A 122 -0.32 -1.03 -13.78
N THR A 123 -1.09 -0.22 -14.52
CA THR A 123 -1.93 -0.75 -15.61
C THR A 123 -1.19 -0.94 -16.92
N GLY A 124 -0.11 -0.18 -17.15
CA GLY A 124 0.59 -0.08 -18.44
C GLY A 124 -0.06 0.86 -19.45
N LEU A 125 -1.22 1.46 -19.10
CA LEU A 125 -1.95 2.38 -19.98
C LEU A 125 -1.08 3.59 -20.35
N ARG A 126 -0.78 3.75 -21.64
CA ARG A 126 0.06 4.83 -22.14
C ARG A 126 -0.65 6.17 -22.11
N VAL A 127 0.14 7.22 -21.92
CA VAL A 127 -0.30 8.60 -22.10
C VAL A 127 -0.18 8.93 -23.59
N GLU A 128 -1.30 9.21 -24.24
CA GLU A 128 -1.34 9.52 -25.67
C GLU A 128 -1.25 11.02 -25.90
N GLN A 129 -0.19 11.48 -26.57
CA GLN A 129 0.05 12.89 -26.94
C GLN A 129 -0.18 13.88 -25.77
N PRO A 130 0.57 13.76 -24.66
CA PRO A 130 0.39 14.62 -23.48
C PRO A 130 0.52 16.12 -23.77
N GLU A 131 1.28 16.49 -24.80
CA GLU A 131 1.43 17.86 -25.27
C GLU A 131 0.17 18.43 -25.93
N VAL A 132 -0.74 17.57 -26.40
CA VAL A 132 -2.01 17.95 -27.05
C VAL A 132 -3.21 17.75 -26.12
N TRP A 133 -3.30 16.59 -25.47
CA TRP A 133 -4.46 16.19 -24.66
C TRP A 133 -4.22 16.27 -23.15
N GLY A 134 -3.03 16.70 -22.73
CA GLY A 134 -2.70 16.85 -21.32
C GLY A 134 -2.55 15.51 -20.59
N TRP A 135 -2.88 15.52 -19.29
CA TRP A 135 -2.63 14.42 -18.36
C TRP A 135 -3.88 14.03 -17.58
N ASP A 136 -5.06 14.35 -18.09
CA ASP A 136 -6.31 14.37 -17.32
C ASP A 136 -6.69 13.01 -16.73
N PHE A 137 -6.25 11.91 -17.37
CA PHE A 137 -6.44 10.53 -16.91
C PHE A 137 -5.32 9.98 -16.04
N PHE A 138 -4.37 10.82 -15.61
CA PHE A 138 -3.18 10.39 -14.88
C PHE A 138 -2.86 11.30 -13.70
N GLN A 139 -2.52 10.67 -12.58
CA GLN A 139 -2.15 11.33 -11.35
C GLN A 139 -0.77 10.84 -10.92
N VAL A 140 0.07 11.79 -10.50
CA VAL A 140 1.33 11.44 -9.84
C VAL A 140 1.00 11.08 -8.41
N ALA A 141 1.46 9.92 -7.95
CA ALA A 141 1.34 9.41 -6.60
C ALA A 141 2.72 9.39 -5.94
N HIS A 142 2.82 9.83 -4.68
CA HIS A 142 4.03 9.54 -3.91
C HIS A 142 3.96 8.09 -3.41
N ILE A 143 5.09 7.38 -3.35
CA ILE A 143 5.14 6.03 -2.77
C ILE A 143 5.08 6.16 -1.25
N PHE A 144 6.02 6.91 -0.68
CA PHE A 144 5.97 7.35 0.69
C PHE A 144 5.11 8.63 0.78
N PRO A 145 4.02 8.63 1.57
CA PRO A 145 3.06 9.73 1.60
C PRO A 145 3.65 11.06 2.11
N LEU A 146 3.38 12.14 1.37
CA LEU A 146 3.83 13.51 1.69
C LEU A 146 3.33 14.00 3.06
N ALA A 147 2.17 13.54 3.52
CA ALA A 147 1.62 13.90 4.83
C ALA A 147 2.54 13.52 6.01
N TYR A 148 3.52 12.64 5.77
CA TYR A 148 4.45 12.15 6.77
C TYR A 148 5.89 12.59 6.49
N GLU A 149 6.09 13.76 5.88
CA GLU A 149 7.42 14.30 5.61
C GLU A 149 8.27 14.46 6.89
N ASP A 150 7.66 14.85 8.01
CA ASP A 150 8.34 14.88 9.31
C ASP A 150 8.87 13.51 9.72
N HIS A 151 8.07 12.46 9.54
CA HIS A 151 8.47 11.09 9.84
C HIS A 151 9.55 10.60 8.86
N TRP A 152 9.45 11.01 7.58
CA TRP A 152 10.48 10.80 6.56
C TRP A 152 11.83 11.35 6.97
N ASN A 153 11.86 12.61 7.42
CA ASN A 153 13.07 13.29 7.85
C ASN A 153 13.64 12.69 9.13
N LYS A 154 12.81 12.52 10.17
CA LYS A 154 13.23 11.97 11.49
C LYS A 154 13.77 10.54 11.38
N SER A 155 13.18 9.73 10.51
CA SER A 155 13.58 8.34 10.31
C SER A 155 14.66 8.17 9.24
N ASN A 156 15.17 9.28 8.67
CA ASN A 156 16.21 9.32 7.64
C ASN A 156 15.86 8.47 6.40
N TYR A 157 14.59 8.41 5.98
CA TYR A 157 14.19 7.62 4.81
C TYR A 157 14.76 8.19 3.49
N SER A 158 15.21 9.45 3.50
CA SER A 158 15.99 10.06 2.42
C SER A 158 17.24 9.26 2.02
N ARG A 159 17.80 8.44 2.92
CA ARG A 159 18.92 7.52 2.62
C ARG A 159 18.62 6.51 1.50
N TRP A 160 17.34 6.28 1.19
CA TRP A 160 16.91 5.37 0.13
C TRP A 160 16.88 6.02 -1.26
N ILE A 161 16.99 7.34 -1.32
CA ILE A 161 17.02 8.10 -2.56
C ILE A 161 18.47 8.15 -3.06
N THR A 162 18.66 7.89 -4.36
CA THR A 162 19.96 8.04 -5.03
C THR A 162 19.98 9.22 -6.00
N VAL A 163 18.82 9.78 -6.34
CA VAL A 163 18.68 10.96 -7.20
C VAL A 163 17.93 12.06 -6.46
N PRO A 164 18.57 13.19 -6.13
CA PRO A 164 17.91 14.29 -5.43
C PRO A 164 16.77 14.90 -6.25
N PRO A 165 15.84 15.65 -5.62
CA PRO A 165 14.84 16.41 -6.35
C PRO A 165 15.50 17.43 -7.30
N ALA A 166 14.77 17.84 -8.34
CA ALA A 166 15.26 18.81 -9.33
C ALA A 166 15.62 20.17 -8.71
N ASN A 167 14.95 20.53 -7.62
CA ASN A 167 15.28 21.68 -6.79
C ASN A 167 15.51 21.20 -5.35
N GLU A 168 16.71 21.42 -4.81
CA GLU A 168 17.10 20.91 -3.49
C GLU A 168 16.25 21.48 -2.36
N SER A 169 15.73 22.71 -2.52
CA SER A 169 14.85 23.33 -1.53
C SER A 169 13.48 22.65 -1.42
N ASP A 170 13.10 21.84 -2.39
CA ASP A 170 11.82 21.13 -2.39
C ASP A 170 11.82 20.02 -1.34
N GLY A 171 12.99 19.51 -0.94
CA GLY A 171 13.11 18.42 0.02
C GLY A 171 13.15 17.03 -0.62
N SER A 172 13.90 16.11 -0.01
CA SER A 172 14.20 14.79 -0.58
C SER A 172 12.98 13.89 -0.80
N ILE A 173 11.87 14.13 -0.09
CA ILE A 173 10.62 13.40 -0.27
C ILE A 173 10.01 13.61 -1.67
N HIS A 174 10.38 14.71 -2.33
CA HIS A 174 10.00 15.07 -3.69
C HIS A 174 10.99 14.58 -4.76
N SER A 175 11.89 13.65 -4.43
CA SER A 175 12.64 12.92 -5.44
C SER A 175 11.70 12.17 -6.39
N VAL A 176 12.01 12.18 -7.69
CA VAL A 176 11.29 11.39 -8.71
C VAL A 176 11.20 9.91 -8.34
N GLN A 177 12.19 9.38 -7.61
CA GLN A 177 12.22 7.98 -7.15
C GLN A 177 11.19 7.69 -6.04
N ASN A 178 10.59 8.70 -5.43
CA ASN A 178 9.45 8.55 -4.53
C ASN A 178 8.10 8.74 -5.25
N GLY A 179 8.07 8.81 -6.57
CA GLY A 179 6.87 9.04 -7.35
C GLY A 179 6.54 7.94 -8.35
N MET A 180 5.26 7.77 -8.67
CA MET A 180 4.76 6.96 -9.78
C MET A 180 3.58 7.65 -10.47
N LEU A 181 3.47 7.51 -11.79
CA LEU A 181 2.30 7.92 -12.54
C LEU A 181 1.26 6.79 -12.54
N LEU A 182 0.03 7.09 -12.12
CA LEU A 182 -1.06 6.13 -11.98
C LEU A 182 -2.34 6.66 -12.61
N THR A 183 -3.24 5.78 -13.06
CA THR A 183 -4.63 6.20 -13.31
C THR A 183 -5.32 6.52 -11.98
N PRO A 184 -6.36 7.38 -11.96
CA PRO A 184 -7.08 7.73 -10.73
C PRO A 184 -7.52 6.53 -9.89
N ASN A 185 -8.04 5.48 -10.54
CA ASN A 185 -8.43 4.24 -9.87
C ASN A 185 -7.24 3.56 -9.19
N MET A 186 -6.10 3.42 -9.89
CA MET A 186 -4.91 2.78 -9.32
C MET A 186 -4.26 3.61 -8.23
N HIS A 187 -4.26 4.94 -8.37
CA HIS A 187 -3.81 5.84 -7.32
C HIS A 187 -4.65 5.66 -6.05
N ALA A 188 -5.97 5.57 -6.20
CA ALA A 188 -6.86 5.37 -5.07
C ALA A 188 -6.63 4.01 -4.38
N LEU A 189 -6.48 2.93 -5.15
CA LEU A 189 -6.19 1.60 -4.58
C LEU A 189 -4.81 1.53 -3.94
N PHE A 190 -3.81 2.20 -4.52
CA PHE A 190 -2.45 2.24 -3.98
C PHE A 190 -2.41 2.99 -2.65
N ASP A 191 -3.03 4.18 -2.60
CA ASP A 191 -3.12 4.99 -1.37
C ASP A 191 -3.94 4.29 -0.27
N ALA A 192 -4.97 3.54 -0.62
CA ALA A 192 -5.76 2.75 0.32
C ALA A 192 -5.09 1.42 0.75
N TYR A 193 -3.86 1.18 0.31
CA TYR A 193 -3.10 -0.07 0.49
C TYR A 193 -3.84 -1.33 -0.01
N ILE A 194 -4.77 -1.18 -0.96
CA ILE A 194 -5.49 -2.31 -1.57
C ILE A 194 -4.62 -3.01 -2.62
N ILE A 195 -3.72 -2.26 -3.26
CA ILE A 195 -2.65 -2.81 -4.10
C ILE A 195 -1.30 -2.38 -3.57
N SER A 196 -0.29 -3.21 -3.81
CA SER A 196 1.11 -2.83 -3.62
C SER A 196 1.99 -3.54 -4.65
N ILE A 197 3.28 -3.22 -4.66
CA ILE A 197 4.29 -3.83 -5.53
C ILE A 197 5.35 -4.47 -4.64
N ASN A 198 5.58 -5.77 -4.79
CA ASN A 198 6.62 -6.49 -4.06
C ASN A 198 7.90 -6.59 -4.90
N PRO A 199 8.95 -5.79 -4.62
CA PRO A 199 10.19 -5.85 -5.38
C PRO A 199 10.97 -7.16 -5.17
N ASP A 200 10.73 -7.88 -4.06
CA ASP A 200 11.41 -9.14 -3.75
C ASP A 200 10.80 -10.35 -4.48
N ASP A 201 9.68 -10.14 -5.16
CA ASP A 201 9.00 -11.14 -5.98
C ASP A 201 8.85 -10.59 -7.39
N ASN A 202 10.00 -10.28 -8.00
CA ASN A 202 10.11 -9.77 -9.36
C ASN A 202 9.21 -8.55 -9.67
N TYR A 203 9.01 -7.66 -8.68
CA TYR A 203 8.13 -6.49 -8.80
C TYR A 203 6.66 -6.86 -9.08
N LYS A 204 6.19 -7.96 -8.49
CA LYS A 204 4.79 -8.41 -8.60
C LYS A 204 3.83 -7.41 -7.96
N ILE A 205 2.75 -7.11 -8.66
CA ILE A 205 1.61 -6.34 -8.17
C ILE A 205 0.77 -7.28 -7.31
N VAL A 206 0.66 -6.96 -6.01
CA VAL A 206 -0.08 -7.74 -5.02
C VAL A 206 -1.38 -7.02 -4.69
N GLY A 207 -2.51 -7.72 -4.82
CA GLY A 207 -3.83 -7.24 -4.44
C GLY A 207 -4.26 -7.79 -3.09
N PHE A 208 -4.99 -6.99 -2.30
CA PHE A 208 -5.47 -7.35 -0.96
C PHE A 208 -7.00 -7.28 -0.80
N ALA A 209 -7.71 -6.92 -1.86
CA ALA A 209 -9.18 -6.89 -1.87
C ALA A 209 -9.73 -7.08 -3.30
N PRO A 210 -11.01 -7.45 -3.46
CA PRO A 210 -11.62 -7.66 -4.78
C PRO A 210 -11.47 -6.48 -5.74
N ALA A 211 -11.42 -5.24 -5.25
CA ALA A 211 -11.24 -4.07 -6.12
C ALA A 211 -9.92 -4.09 -6.92
N SER A 212 -8.92 -4.86 -6.48
CA SER A 212 -7.66 -5.07 -7.21
C SER A 212 -7.83 -5.89 -8.50
N THR A 213 -8.96 -6.58 -8.71
CA THR A 213 -9.20 -7.39 -9.92
C THR A 213 -9.83 -6.62 -11.07
N TYR A 214 -10.41 -5.44 -10.82
CA TYR A 214 -11.18 -4.71 -11.84
C TYR A 214 -10.39 -4.35 -13.10
N GLU A 215 -9.07 -4.16 -12.95
CA GLU A 215 -8.15 -3.84 -14.04
C GLU A 215 -7.24 -5.03 -14.41
N ASN A 216 -7.51 -6.23 -13.85
CA ASN A 216 -6.72 -7.46 -14.01
C ASN A 216 -5.21 -7.21 -13.82
N VAL A 217 -4.85 -6.56 -12.71
CA VAL A 217 -3.46 -6.15 -12.44
C VAL A 217 -2.74 -7.02 -11.42
N ALA A 218 -3.48 -7.68 -10.52
CA ALA A 218 -2.91 -8.57 -9.52
C ALA A 218 -2.16 -9.73 -10.18
N GLY A 219 -0.99 -10.08 -9.63
CA GLY A 219 -0.13 -11.13 -10.15
C GLY A 219 0.74 -10.74 -11.35
N ARG A 220 0.50 -9.58 -11.98
CA ARG A 220 1.38 -9.05 -13.03
C ARG A 220 2.63 -8.43 -12.41
N HIS A 221 3.64 -8.18 -13.24
CA HIS A 221 4.91 -7.60 -12.83
C HIS A 221 5.10 -6.23 -13.50
N LEU A 222 5.91 -5.36 -12.89
CA LEU A 222 6.22 -4.06 -13.48
C LEU A 222 6.96 -4.21 -14.82
N ASP A 223 6.71 -3.25 -15.72
CA ASP A 223 7.31 -3.21 -17.06
C ASP A 223 8.84 -3.00 -16.97
N GLN A 224 9.59 -3.78 -17.76
CA GLN A 224 11.06 -3.74 -17.77
C GLN A 224 11.62 -2.36 -18.18
N THR A 225 10.88 -1.58 -18.98
CA THR A 225 11.28 -0.22 -19.37
C THR A 225 11.40 0.68 -18.15
N LEU A 226 10.47 0.58 -17.20
CA LEU A 226 10.56 1.31 -15.93
C LEU A 226 11.72 0.79 -15.10
N LEU A 227 11.88 -0.54 -15.00
CA LEU A 227 12.93 -1.16 -14.18
C LEU A 227 14.35 -0.87 -14.68
N ASN A 228 14.51 -0.63 -15.99
CA ASN A 228 15.78 -0.23 -16.59
C ASN A 228 16.09 1.28 -16.43
N ASN A 229 15.12 2.09 -16.01
CA ASN A 229 15.32 3.51 -15.82
C ASN A 229 16.00 3.79 -14.46
N PRO A 230 17.15 4.47 -14.40
CA PRO A 230 17.82 4.77 -13.12
C PRO A 230 17.00 5.69 -12.20
N LEU A 231 16.03 6.44 -12.75
CA LEU A 231 15.10 7.30 -12.02
C LEU A 231 13.89 6.56 -11.46
N ARG A 232 13.80 5.24 -11.63
CA ARG A 232 12.69 4.42 -11.16
C ARG A 232 12.48 4.52 -9.64
N PRO A 233 11.29 4.16 -9.15
CA PRO A 233 11.10 3.87 -7.74
C PRO A 233 12.18 2.99 -7.13
N THR A 234 12.70 3.38 -5.97
CA THR A 234 13.70 2.54 -5.29
C THR A 234 13.04 1.32 -4.66
N ASP A 235 13.76 0.21 -4.63
CA ASP A 235 13.24 -1.05 -4.08
C ASP A 235 12.88 -0.90 -2.61
N GLN A 236 13.61 -0.06 -1.88
CA GLN A 236 13.37 0.22 -0.47
C GLN A 236 12.02 0.91 -0.26
N LEU A 237 11.63 1.84 -1.14
CA LEU A 237 10.32 2.51 -1.06
C LEU A 237 9.18 1.57 -1.44
N LEU A 238 9.35 0.76 -2.49
CA LEU A 238 8.36 -0.24 -2.87
C LEU A 238 8.18 -1.30 -1.77
N ARG A 239 9.28 -1.79 -1.21
CA ARG A 239 9.28 -2.75 -0.10
C ARG A 239 8.65 -2.16 1.16
N TRP A 240 8.93 -0.89 1.46
CA TRP A 240 8.26 -0.18 2.54
C TRP A 240 6.75 -0.14 2.31
N HIS A 241 6.30 0.26 1.13
CA HIS A 241 4.86 0.32 0.80
C HIS A 241 4.19 -1.06 0.85
N TYR A 242 4.86 -2.11 0.35
CA TYR A 242 4.42 -3.50 0.49
C TYR A 242 4.26 -3.91 1.95
N ARG A 243 5.24 -3.60 2.81
CA ARG A 243 5.15 -3.86 4.25
C ARG A 243 3.95 -3.16 4.89
N GLN A 244 3.71 -1.88 4.56
CA GLN A 244 2.53 -1.15 5.03
C GLN A 244 1.23 -1.84 4.58
N ALA A 245 1.13 -2.24 3.32
CA ALA A 245 -0.06 -2.92 2.82
C ALA A 245 -0.31 -4.28 3.48
N VAL A 246 0.75 -5.02 3.78
CA VAL A 246 0.65 -6.27 4.54
C VAL A 246 0.19 -6.01 5.98
N LEU A 247 0.72 -5.00 6.67
CA LEU A 247 0.28 -4.64 8.02
C LEU A 247 -1.20 -4.22 8.04
N VAL A 248 -1.63 -3.42 7.05
CA VAL A 248 -3.00 -2.93 6.92
C VAL A 248 -4.00 -4.05 6.67
N ASN A 249 -3.68 -4.96 5.74
CA ASN A 249 -4.64 -5.95 5.27
C ASN A 249 -4.50 -7.30 5.95
N VAL A 250 -3.30 -7.68 6.41
CA VAL A 250 -2.99 -9.04 6.87
C VAL A 250 -2.95 -9.16 8.39
N LYS A 251 -2.32 -8.21 9.10
CA LYS A 251 -2.10 -8.31 10.55
C LYS A 251 -3.41 -8.29 11.35
N GLY A 252 -3.57 -9.20 12.30
CA GLY A 252 -4.72 -9.23 13.22
C GLY A 252 -6.05 -9.20 12.48
N LEU A 253 -6.96 -8.31 12.86
CA LEU A 253 -8.23 -8.07 12.14
C LEU A 253 -8.10 -7.12 10.94
N GLY A 254 -6.91 -6.59 10.69
CA GLY A 254 -6.63 -5.55 9.71
C GLY A 254 -7.11 -4.18 10.17
N GLU A 255 -6.65 -3.15 9.48
CA GLU A 255 -7.04 -1.76 9.75
C GLU A 255 -8.50 -1.50 9.34
N PRO A 256 -9.15 -0.50 9.96
CA PRO A 256 -10.49 -0.09 9.58
C PRO A 256 -10.56 0.45 8.15
N TYR A 257 -11.74 0.37 7.55
CA TYR A 257 -12.03 1.15 6.35
C TYR A 257 -12.33 2.60 6.74
N MET A 258 -11.88 3.53 5.91
CA MET A 258 -12.12 4.96 6.11
C MET A 258 -13.16 5.46 5.12
N GLU A 259 -14.11 6.25 5.61
CA GLU A 259 -14.99 7.03 4.73
C GLU A 259 -14.17 8.13 4.04
N ASN A 260 -14.40 8.30 2.74
CA ASN A 260 -13.75 9.32 1.92
C ASN A 260 -14.74 10.05 1.02
N ASP A 261 -16.01 9.66 0.97
CA ASP A 261 -17.07 10.31 0.19
C ASP A 261 -18.08 10.98 1.13
N PHE A 262 -17.70 12.16 1.62
CA PHE A 262 -18.55 12.96 2.51
C PHE A 262 -19.56 13.77 1.69
N PRO A 263 -20.86 13.80 2.06
CA PRO A 263 -21.88 14.54 1.33
C PRO A 263 -21.53 16.01 1.13
N PRO A 264 -21.87 16.63 -0.01
CA PRO A 264 -21.64 18.05 -0.22
C PRO A 264 -22.25 18.91 0.89
N GLY A 265 -21.48 19.86 1.43
CA GLY A 265 -21.90 20.73 2.53
C GLY A 265 -21.83 20.10 3.93
N SER A 266 -21.38 18.84 4.05
CA SER A 266 -21.08 18.24 5.35
C SER A 266 -19.83 18.87 5.98
N ASP A 267 -19.82 18.90 7.31
CA ASP A 267 -18.59 19.17 8.05
C ASP A 267 -17.70 17.93 8.00
N ILE A 268 -16.81 17.90 7.01
CA ILE A 268 -15.82 16.84 6.80
C ILE A 268 -15.01 16.57 8.06
N MET A 269 -14.68 17.60 8.85
CA MET A 269 -13.88 17.42 10.06
C MET A 269 -14.68 16.68 11.12
N THR A 270 -15.96 17.02 11.31
CA THR A 270 -16.87 16.25 12.17
C THR A 270 -17.00 14.81 11.67
N GLY A 271 -17.17 14.60 10.36
CA GLY A 271 -17.24 13.25 9.77
C GLY A 271 -15.98 12.41 10.01
N ILE A 272 -14.79 13.01 9.97
CA ILE A 272 -13.52 12.35 10.32
C ILE A 272 -13.48 12.01 11.81
N MET A 273 -13.92 12.92 12.68
CA MET A 273 -13.88 12.74 14.14
C MET A 273 -14.82 11.64 14.63
N ASP A 274 -15.94 11.42 13.92
CA ASP A 274 -16.87 10.33 14.19
C ASP A 274 -16.38 8.98 13.62
N GLY A 275 -15.32 9.00 12.81
CA GLY A 275 -14.75 7.85 12.14
C GLY A 275 -13.67 7.11 12.95
N PRO A 276 -13.25 5.92 12.48
CA PRO A 276 -12.17 5.18 13.10
C PRO A 276 -10.82 5.92 12.96
N LYS A 277 -9.95 5.78 13.96
CA LYS A 277 -8.63 6.44 14.02
C LYS A 277 -8.70 7.95 13.78
N ALA A 278 -9.76 8.60 14.26
CA ALA A 278 -10.05 10.02 14.09
C ALA A 278 -8.83 10.95 14.26
N GLY A 279 -8.03 10.76 15.32
CA GLY A 279 -6.84 11.57 15.57
C GLY A 279 -5.80 11.46 14.45
N GLU A 280 -5.41 10.23 14.10
CA GLU A 280 -4.46 9.99 13.00
C GLU A 280 -4.99 10.47 11.65
N ARG A 281 -6.30 10.28 11.39
CA ARG A 281 -6.90 10.74 10.14
C ARG A 281 -6.94 12.26 10.07
N MET A 282 -7.22 12.94 11.18
CA MET A 282 -7.21 14.39 11.27
C MET A 282 -5.80 14.94 11.02
N GLU A 283 -4.78 14.36 11.66
CA GLU A 283 -3.38 14.71 11.41
C GLU A 283 -3.01 14.54 9.94
N PHE A 284 -3.32 13.38 9.35
CA PHE A 284 -3.07 13.10 7.94
C PHE A 284 -3.71 14.15 7.01
N GLU A 285 -4.98 14.51 7.23
CA GLU A 285 -5.68 15.51 6.42
C GLU A 285 -5.10 16.91 6.59
N LEU A 286 -4.75 17.30 7.82
CA LEU A 286 -4.13 18.60 8.10
C LEU A 286 -2.77 18.73 7.42
N PHE A 287 -1.89 17.73 7.55
CA PHE A 287 -0.57 17.76 6.91
C PHE A 287 -0.67 17.67 5.39
N SER A 288 -1.60 16.86 4.86
CA SER A 288 -1.87 16.81 3.42
C SER A 288 -2.25 18.18 2.88
N ARG A 289 -3.13 18.91 3.58
CA ARG A 289 -3.58 20.27 3.21
C ARG A 289 -2.49 21.32 3.38
N PHE A 290 -1.70 21.25 4.46
CA PHE A 290 -0.62 22.19 4.70
C PHE A 290 0.43 22.10 3.59
N ASN A 291 0.87 20.89 3.25
CA ASN A 291 1.85 20.65 2.19
C ASN A 291 1.29 20.96 0.79
N ALA A 292 -0.03 20.94 0.65
CA ALA A 292 -0.76 21.31 -0.55
C ALA A 292 -0.81 22.83 -0.82
N MET A 293 -0.64 23.67 0.20
CA MET A 293 -0.73 25.13 0.07
C MET A 293 0.56 25.80 -0.42
N GLY A 294 1.69 25.08 -0.44
CA GLY A 294 3.01 25.64 -0.76
C GLY A 294 3.45 26.74 0.23
N PRO A 295 4.71 27.19 0.20
CA PRO A 295 5.07 28.41 0.90
C PRO A 295 4.30 29.58 0.26
N SER A 296 3.54 30.30 1.07
CA SER A 296 2.99 31.60 0.67
C SER A 296 4.17 32.50 0.32
N ALA A 297 4.26 32.93 -0.94
CA ALA A 297 5.20 33.97 -1.34
C ALA A 297 4.82 35.31 -0.68
#